data_AF-A0A7H0ND20-F1
#
_entry.id   AF-A0A7H0ND20-F1
#
_cell.length_a   1.000
_cell.length_b   1.000
_cell.length_c   1.000
_cell.angle_alpha   90.00
_cell.angle_beta   90.00
_cell.angle_gamma   90.00
#
_symmetry.space_group_name_H-M   'P 1'
#
loop_
_entity.id
_entity.type
_entity.pdbx_description
1 polymer ?
#
loop_
_entity_poly.entity_id
_entity_poly.type
_entity_poly.pdbx_seq_one_letter_code
_entity_poly.pdbx_strand_id
1 'polypeptide(L)' 'MPHYLTVGHLLRQLQDLDPSLPIRLALNPDFPFTHYLGAEIVVRDGKAFIADDGQEDYLSPSVSDALTWA' A
#
# COMPACT_ATOMS: atom_id res chain seq x y z
N MET A 1 -10.00 -11.12 -8.48
CA MET A 1 -9.13 -11.96 -7.62
C MET A 1 -9.28 -11.44 -6.20
N PRO A 2 -9.14 -12.24 -5.13
CA PRO A 2 -9.55 -11.77 -3.80
C PRO A 2 -8.73 -10.54 -3.40
N HIS A 3 -9.43 -9.45 -3.10
CA HIS A 3 -8.95 -8.07 -2.90
C HIS A 3 -8.11 -7.86 -1.62
N TYR A 4 -7.50 -8.91 -1.08
CA TYR A 4 -6.88 -8.86 0.24
C TYR A 4 -5.41 -9.25 0.15
N LEU A 5 -4.58 -8.26 -0.16
CA LEU A 5 -3.17 -8.31 0.21
C LEU A 5 -3.11 -8.41 1.74
N THR A 6 -2.70 -9.56 2.25
CA THR A 6 -2.52 -9.76 3.69
C THR A 6 -1.12 -9.33 4.11
N VAL A 7 -0.92 -9.12 5.41
CA VAL A 7 0.42 -8.88 5.98
C VAL A 7 1.39 -10.00 5.59
N GLY A 8 0.96 -11.26 5.58
CA GLY A 8 1.80 -12.40 5.20
C GLY A 8 2.20 -12.39 3.72
N HIS A 9 1.30 -11.99 2.83
CA HIS A 9 1.61 -11.82 1.41
C HIS A 9 2.62 -10.70 1.19
N LEU A 10 2.45 -9.57 1.88
CA LEU A 10 3.36 -8.43 1.79
C LEU A 10 4.75 -8.76 2.35
N LEU A 11 4.82 -9.37 3.53
CA LEU A 11 6.10 -9.73 4.16
C LEU A 11 6.91 -10.68 3.29
N ARG A 12 6.27 -11.69 2.69
CA ARG A 12 6.96 -12.64 1.80
C ARG A 12 7.62 -11.90 0.62
N GLN A 13 6.90 -11.01 -0.04
CA GLN A 13 7.45 -10.25 -1.16
C GLN A 13 8.58 -9.32 -0.73
N LEU A 14 8.45 -8.64 0.42
CA LEU A 14 9.49 -7.75 0.94
C LEU A 14 10.76 -8.49 1.36
N GLN A 15 10.63 -9.71 1.90
CA GLN A 15 11.77 -10.54 2.29
C GLN A 15 12.64 -10.96 1.11
N ASP A 16 12.09 -11.00 -0.09
CA ASP A 16 12.81 -11.36 -1.32
C ASP A 16 13.55 -10.16 -1.96
N LEU A 17 13.38 -8.94 -1.43
CA LEU A 17 14.01 -7.71 -1.95
C LEU A 17 15.29 -7.34 -1.20
N ASP A 18 16.12 -6.50 -1.82
CA ASP A 18 17.24 -5.85 -1.12
C ASP A 18 16.68 -4.98 0.03
N PRO A 19 17.05 -5.28 1.30
CA PRO A 19 16.49 -4.61 2.48
C PRO A 19 16.88 -3.13 2.59
N SER A 20 17.80 -2.64 1.75
CA SER A 20 18.16 -1.22 1.66
C SER A 20 17.27 -0.43 0.68
N LEU A 21 16.42 -1.10 -0.10
CA LEU A 21 15.58 -0.43 -1.09
C LEU A 21 14.53 0.47 -0.43
N PRO A 22 14.44 1.74 -0.84
CA PRO A 22 13.34 2.59 -0.42
C PRO A 22 12.02 2.13 -1.05
N ILE A 23 10.99 2.03 -0.21
CA ILE A 23 9.62 1.71 -0.64
C ILE A 23 8.84 3.01 -0.90
N ARG A 24 8.00 3.00 -1.93
CA ARG A 24 7.06 4.07 -2.26
C ARG A 24 5.66 3.50 -2.50
N LEU A 25 4.67 4.20 -1.98
CA LEU A 25 3.27 3.93 -2.25
C LEU A 25 2.82 4.84 -3.39
N ALA A 26 2.27 4.25 -4.46
CA ALA A 26 1.76 4.97 -5.60
C ALA A 26 0.24 5.14 -5.45
N LEU A 27 -0.17 6.21 -4.74
CA LEU A 27 -1.56 6.60 -4.56
C LEU A 27 -1.94 7.70 -5.57
N ASN A 28 -3.20 7.70 -6.01
CA ASN A 28 -3.81 8.84 -6.69
C ASN A 28 -5.09 9.28 -5.95
N PRO A 29 -4.99 10.06 -4.86
CA PRO A 29 -6.17 10.39 -4.06
C PRO A 29 -6.70 11.81 -4.34
N ASP A 30 -8.01 11.90 -4.64
CA ASP A 30 -8.79 13.14 -4.60
C ASP A 30 -9.60 13.29 -3.28
N PHE A 31 -9.76 12.19 -2.50
CA PHE A 31 -10.62 12.10 -1.30
C PHE A 31 -10.07 11.07 -0.27
N PRO A 32 -10.44 11.16 1.03
CA PRO A 32 -9.92 10.28 2.08
C PRO A 32 -10.66 8.92 2.11
N PHE A 33 -10.48 8.11 1.08
CA PHE A 33 -10.96 6.74 1.05
C PHE A 33 -9.92 5.76 1.62
N THR A 34 -10.40 4.56 1.98
CA THR A 34 -9.57 3.39 2.23
C THR A 34 -9.26 2.73 0.89
N HIS A 35 -7.98 2.54 0.61
CA HIS A 35 -7.49 2.01 -0.65
C HIS A 35 -6.95 0.58 -0.49
N TYR A 36 -7.30 -0.30 -1.43
CA TYR A 36 -6.66 -1.59 -1.55
C TYR A 36 -5.26 -1.41 -2.15
N LEU A 37 -4.34 -2.28 -1.75
CA LEU A 37 -2.99 -2.33 -2.30
C LEU A 37 -2.90 -3.43 -3.35
N GLY A 38 -2.21 -3.12 -4.45
CA GLY A 38 -1.90 -4.08 -5.49
C GLY A 38 -1.20 -5.32 -4.93
N ALA A 39 -1.53 -6.47 -5.49
CA ALA A 39 -1.05 -7.76 -5.00
C ALA A 39 0.46 -7.97 -5.18
N GLU A 40 1.11 -7.21 -6.07
CA GLU A 40 2.51 -7.39 -6.46
C GLU A 40 3.34 -6.12 -6.23
N ILE A 41 4.53 -6.29 -5.66
CA ILE A 41 5.54 -5.23 -5.55
C ILE A 41 6.35 -5.17 -6.85
N VAL A 42 6.41 -3.98 -7.46
CA VAL A 42 7.22 -3.75 -8.67
C VAL A 42 8.52 -3.04 -8.30
N VAL A 43 9.65 -3.55 -8.76
CA VAL A 43 10.95 -2.88 -8.60
C VAL A 43 11.33 -2.17 -9.90
N ARG A 44 11.57 -0.85 -9.82
CA ARG A 44 12.01 -0.02 -10.94
C ARG A 44 12.90 1.10 -10.43
N ASP A 45 13.93 1.45 -11.17
CA ASP A 45 14.80 2.62 -10.87
C ASP A 45 15.32 2.66 -9.40
N GLY A 46 15.71 1.48 -8.88
CA GLY A 46 16.23 1.34 -7.51
C GLY A 46 15.20 1.57 -6.40
N LYS A 47 13.91 1.40 -6.70
CA LYS A 47 12.80 1.58 -5.75
C LYS A 47 11.80 0.43 -5.88
N ALA A 48 11.19 0.08 -4.75
CA ALA A 48 10.04 -0.80 -4.72
C ALA A 48 8.75 0.02 -4.67
N PHE A 49 7.79 -0.33 -5.53
CA PHE A 49 6.51 0.35 -5.65
C PHE A 49 5.37 -0.60 -5.29
N ILE A 50 4.44 -0.10 -4.47
CA ILE A 50 3.16 -0.74 -4.21
C ILE A 50 2.09 0.13 -4.87
N ALA A 51 1.32 -0.46 -5.78
CA ALA A 51 0.26 0.22 -6.50
C ALA A 51 -1.03 0.31 -5.67
N ASP A 52 -1.87 1.29 -5.98
CA ASP A 52 -3.29 1.30 -5.64
C ASP A 52 -4.05 0.20 -6.42
N ASP A 53 -5.03 -0.45 -5.78
CA ASP A 53 -5.92 -1.44 -6.40
C ASP A 53 -7.41 -1.12 -6.13
N GLY A 54 -7.74 0.17 -6.17
CA GLY A 54 -9.09 0.67 -5.95
C GLY A 54 -9.41 1.00 -4.50
N GLN A 55 -10.68 1.33 -4.25
CA GLN A 55 -11.16 1.82 -2.96
C GLN A 55 -12.27 0.93 -2.39
N GLU A 56 -12.36 0.87 -1.05
CA GLU A 56 -13.42 0.15 -0.33
C GLU A 56 -14.56 1.10 0.10
N ASP A 57 -14.24 2.05 0.99
CA ASP A 57 -15.17 3.05 1.53
C ASP A 57 -14.34 4.19 2.17
N TYR A 58 -14.99 5.22 2.73
CA TYR A 58 -14.33 6.31 3.43
C TYR A 58 -13.41 5.80 4.55
N LEU A 59 -12.29 6.48 4.74
CA LEU A 59 -11.39 6.20 5.84
C LEU A 59 -12.10 6.43 7.18
N SER A 60 -11.99 5.47 8.09
CA SER A 60 -12.54 5.61 9.44
C SER A 60 -11.86 6.79 10.17
N PRO A 61 -12.61 7.64 10.91
CA PRO A 61 -12.05 8.73 11.69
C PRO A 61 -10.91 8.29 12.63
N SER A 62 -11.06 7.14 13.29
CA SER A 62 -10.03 6.62 14.21
C SER A 62 -8.71 6.28 13.52
N VAL A 63 -8.76 5.89 12.25
CA VAL A 63 -7.56 5.60 11.45
C VAL A 63 -6.94 6.91 10.95
N SER A 64 -7.76 7.87 10.53
CA SER A 64 -7.31 9.22 10.16
C SER A 64 -6.54 9.91 11.30
N ASP A 65 -7.07 9.84 12.52
CA ASP A 65 -6.41 10.38 13.72
C ASP A 65 -5.07 9.70 13.99
N ALA A 66 -5.00 8.37 13.88
CA ALA A 66 -3.77 7.60 14.09
C ALA A 66 -2.70 7.90 13.03
N LEU A 67 -3.11 8.25 11.81
CA LEU A 67 -2.23 8.66 10.72
C LEU A 67 -1.86 10.16 10.77
N THR A 68 -2.39 10.92 11.73
CA THR A 68 -2.18 12.38 11.86
C THR A 68 -2.64 13.17 10.65
N TRP A 69 -3.71 12.75 9.99
CA TRP A 69 -4.28 13.41 8.79
C TRP A 69 -5.33 14.48 9.11
N ALA A 70 -5.49 14.84 10.39
CA ALA A 70 -6.48 15.80 10.90
C ALA A 70 -6.31 17.22 10.34
#